data_AF-D9X0U9-F1
#
_entry.id   AF-D9X0U9-F1
#
_cell.length_a   1.000
_cell.length_b   1.000
_cell.length_c   1.000
_cell.angle_alpha   90.00
_cell.angle_beta   90.00
_cell.angle_gamma   90.00
#
_symmetry.space_group_name_H-M   'P 1'
#
loop_
_entity.id
_entity.type
_entity.pdbx_description
1 polymer ?
#
loop_
_entity_poly.entity_id
_entity_poly.type
_entity_poly.pdbx_seq_one_letter_code
_entity_poly.pdbx_strand_id
1 'polypeptide(L)'
;MLGALADALNLSLTDRVLLRRLTKEADGGDPLICAAAPSLSRTARPTVRAVLDRLEPAPAVVVNWIGDVLAHTAGYERLVGPVGLLDDERPNLLRYLFTDARARDAYRDWDRVADDLVARLRHGVPLRDPYLAELADELTVTAGADFADRFADLALTPRRTGSQHLEHPEAGSLRLLHETLSLPDEGQTVVVHLPADEATAAALDRLDGRRPGALRAVGETR
;
A
#
# COMPACT_ATOMS: atom_id res chain seq x y z
N MET A 1 12.08 6.64 -28.90
CA MET A 1 11.28 6.39 -30.13
C MET A 1 9.84 5.93 -29.89
N LEU A 2 9.43 5.57 -28.66
CA LEU A 2 8.05 5.10 -28.38
C LEU A 2 6.98 6.20 -28.34
N GLY A 3 7.32 7.43 -27.96
CA GLY A 3 6.37 8.56 -27.96
C GLY A 3 5.81 8.90 -29.34
N ALA A 4 6.66 8.81 -30.38
CA ALA A 4 6.26 9.10 -31.76
C ALA A 4 5.33 8.03 -32.36
N LEU A 5 5.38 6.79 -31.87
CA LEU A 5 4.50 5.69 -32.29
C LEU A 5 3.13 5.73 -31.59
N ALA A 6 3.09 6.17 -30.33
CA ALA A 6 1.84 6.30 -29.56
C ALA A 6 0.94 7.44 -30.09
N ASP A 7 1.53 8.53 -30.57
CA ASP A 7 0.78 9.64 -31.18
C ASP A 7 0.30 9.31 -32.59
N ALA A 8 1.05 8.52 -33.36
CA ALA A 8 0.64 8.07 -34.69
C ALA A 8 -0.56 7.10 -34.68
N LEU A 9 -0.82 6.43 -33.56
CA LEU A 9 -1.89 5.43 -33.40
C LEU A 9 -3.11 5.95 -32.62
N ASN A 10 -3.12 7.22 -32.21
CA ASN A 10 -4.19 7.86 -31.42
C ASN A 10 -4.67 7.01 -30.22
N LEU A 11 -3.72 6.33 -29.56
CA LEU A 11 -3.99 5.39 -28.48
C LEU A 11 -4.46 6.13 -27.22
N SER A 12 -5.50 5.58 -26.58
CA SER A 12 -6.01 6.09 -25.31
C SER A 12 -4.95 5.99 -24.20
N LEU A 13 -5.13 6.74 -23.11
CA LEU A 13 -4.18 6.74 -21.98
C LEU A 13 -3.94 5.31 -21.44
N THR A 14 -4.98 4.48 -21.40
CA THR A 14 -4.93 3.08 -20.98
C THR A 14 -4.11 2.21 -21.92
N ASP A 15 -4.21 2.44 -23.23
CA ASP A 15 -3.46 1.67 -24.24
C ASP A 15 -1.98 2.04 -24.26
N ARG A 16 -1.63 3.28 -23.89
CA ARG A 16 -0.24 3.72 -23.73
C ARG A 16 0.46 3.01 -22.57
N VAL A 17 -0.27 2.75 -21.48
CA VAL A 17 0.21 1.97 -20.33
C VAL A 17 0.40 0.50 -20.73
N LEU A 18 -0.55 -0.09 -21.45
CA LEU A 18 -0.44 -1.46 -21.95
C LEU A 18 0.70 -1.64 -22.97
N LEU A 19 0.87 -0.68 -23.89
CA LEU A 19 1.94 -0.72 -24.90
C LEU A 19 3.33 -0.65 -24.26
N ARG A 20 3.50 0.18 -23.21
CA ARG A 20 4.75 0.23 -22.43
C ARG A 20 5.04 -1.09 -21.72
N ARG A 21 4.01 -1.76 -21.16
CA ARG A 21 4.14 -3.08 -20.54
C ARG A 21 4.58 -4.16 -21.54
N LEU A 22 4.00 -4.17 -22.75
CA LEU A 22 4.33 -5.17 -23.78
C LEU A 22 5.75 -5.01 -24.35
N THR A 23 6.24 -3.78 -24.52
CA THR A 23 7.64 -3.56 -24.94
C THR A 23 8.68 -4.03 -23.92
N LYS A 24 8.33 -4.06 -22.64
CA LYS A 24 9.22 -4.48 -21.54
C LYS A 24 9.37 -6.00 -21.45
N GLU A 25 8.39 -6.77 -21.91
CA GLU A 25 8.50 -8.23 -22.06
C GLU A 25 9.41 -8.64 -23.23
N ALA A 26 9.55 -7.78 -24.23
CA ALA A 26 10.33 -8.06 -25.44
C ALA A 26 11.84 -7.74 -25.31
N ASP A 27 12.25 -6.93 -24.32
CA ASP A 27 13.62 -6.38 -24.22
C ASP A 27 14.59 -7.21 -23.34
N GLY A 28 14.39 -8.53 -23.30
CA GLY A 28 15.24 -9.47 -22.57
C GLY A 28 16.61 -9.71 -23.23
N GLY A 29 17.53 -8.75 -23.11
CA GLY A 29 18.91 -8.83 -23.60
C GLY A 29 19.97 -9.15 -22.51
N ASP A 30 20.77 -10.19 -22.78
CA ASP A 30 22.12 -10.62 -22.30
C ASP A 30 22.48 -10.60 -20.78
N PRO A 31 22.91 -11.73 -20.14
CA PRO A 31 22.92 -11.87 -18.67
C PRO A 31 24.15 -11.35 -17.89
N LEU A 32 25.10 -10.62 -18.50
CA LEU A 32 26.44 -10.49 -17.88
C LEU A 32 26.85 -9.12 -17.29
N ILE A 33 26.04 -8.05 -17.33
CA ILE A 33 26.51 -6.72 -16.85
C ILE A 33 25.55 -5.95 -15.91
N CYS A 34 24.31 -6.37 -15.71
CA CYS A 34 23.44 -5.70 -14.75
C CYS A 34 23.26 -6.60 -13.53
N ALA A 35 23.68 -6.13 -12.35
CA ALA A 35 23.10 -6.63 -11.11
C ALA A 35 21.59 -6.37 -11.24
N ALA A 36 20.85 -7.41 -11.59
CA ALA A 36 19.42 -7.30 -11.88
C ALA A 36 18.76 -6.65 -10.67
N ALA A 37 17.98 -5.60 -10.91
CA ALA A 37 17.14 -5.05 -9.86
C ALA A 37 16.36 -6.21 -9.20
N PRO A 38 16.22 -6.22 -7.87
CA PRO A 38 15.50 -7.30 -7.19
C PRO A 38 14.14 -7.51 -7.86
N SER A 39 13.80 -8.77 -8.14
CA SER A 39 12.51 -9.08 -8.77
C SER A 39 11.38 -8.70 -7.82
N LEU A 40 10.38 -7.97 -8.33
CA LEU A 40 9.23 -7.57 -7.54
C LEU A 40 8.42 -8.80 -7.16
N SER A 41 8.57 -9.25 -5.91
CA SER A 41 7.78 -10.34 -5.37
C SER A 41 6.32 -9.88 -5.23
N ARG A 42 5.42 -10.54 -5.96
CA ARG A 42 3.96 -10.30 -5.93
C ARG A 42 3.21 -11.28 -5.04
N THR A 43 3.93 -12.10 -4.29
CA THR A 43 3.36 -13.15 -3.45
C THR A 43 4.01 -13.10 -2.08
N ALA A 44 3.20 -12.95 -1.03
CA ALA A 44 3.69 -13.11 0.33
C ALA A 44 4.06 -14.58 0.61
N ARG A 45 5.23 -14.80 1.23
CA ARG A 45 5.69 -16.13 1.64
C ARG A 45 4.66 -16.87 2.51
N PRO A 46 4.59 -18.21 2.45
CA PRO A 46 3.68 -18.99 3.29
C PRO A 46 3.84 -18.71 4.79
N THR A 47 5.08 -18.52 5.27
CA THR A 47 5.35 -18.21 6.69
C THR A 47 4.84 -16.83 7.08
N VAL A 48 4.85 -15.85 6.18
CA VAL A 48 4.32 -14.50 6.43
C VAL A 48 2.80 -14.51 6.45
N ARG A 49 2.17 -15.27 5.55
CA ARG A 49 0.71 -15.51 5.59
C ARG A 49 0.30 -16.18 6.89
N ALA A 50 1.04 -17.19 7.34
CA ALA A 50 0.80 -17.84 8.63
C ALA A 50 0.94 -16.88 9.83
N VAL A 51 1.79 -15.85 9.73
CA VAL A 51 1.85 -14.77 10.72
C VAL A 51 0.61 -13.89 10.65
N LEU A 52 0.15 -13.49 9.47
CA LEU A 52 -1.11 -12.74 9.31
C LEU A 52 -2.29 -13.50 9.92
N ASP A 53 -2.39 -14.81 9.69
CA ASP A 53 -3.44 -15.66 10.26
C ASP A 53 -3.47 -15.62 11.79
N ARG A 54 -2.31 -15.35 12.43
CA ARG A 54 -2.19 -15.22 13.90
C ARG A 54 -2.50 -13.82 14.41
N LEU A 55 -2.52 -12.82 13.53
CA LEU A 55 -2.91 -11.46 13.86
C LEU A 55 -4.42 -11.26 13.84
N GLU A 56 -5.18 -12.17 13.23
CA GLU A 56 -6.65 -12.11 13.26
C GLU A 56 -7.19 -12.01 14.71
N PRO A 57 -8.17 -11.12 14.97
CA PRO A 57 -8.91 -10.31 13.99
C PRO A 57 -8.31 -8.92 13.70
N ALA A 58 -7.10 -8.63 14.17
CA ALA A 58 -6.50 -7.31 14.02
C ALA A 58 -6.26 -6.97 12.54
N PRO A 59 -6.50 -5.72 12.11
CA PRO A 59 -6.24 -5.31 10.73
C PRO A 59 -4.75 -5.30 10.43
N ALA A 60 -4.30 -6.20 9.55
CA ALA A 60 -2.92 -6.30 9.12
C ALA A 60 -2.81 -6.62 7.63
N VAL A 61 -1.77 -6.10 6.99
CA VAL A 61 -1.54 -6.22 5.55
C VAL A 61 -0.06 -6.43 5.24
N VAL A 62 0.23 -7.21 4.21
CA VAL A 62 1.56 -7.35 3.62
C VAL A 62 1.60 -6.55 2.33
N VAL A 63 2.57 -5.65 2.21
CA VAL A 63 2.79 -4.87 0.99
C VAL A 63 4.22 -4.99 0.50
N ASN A 64 4.41 -4.89 -0.82
CA ASN A 64 5.75 -4.72 -1.40
C ASN A 64 6.20 -3.25 -1.37
N TRP A 65 7.43 -2.98 -1.79
CA TRP A 65 8.01 -1.64 -1.77
C TRP A 65 7.30 -0.63 -2.70
N ILE A 66 6.57 -1.09 -3.71
CA ILE A 66 5.74 -0.21 -4.56
C ILE A 66 4.30 -0.05 -4.05
N GLY A 67 3.99 -0.62 -2.88
CA GLY A 67 2.69 -0.50 -2.24
C GLY A 67 1.60 -1.45 -2.76
N ASP A 68 1.92 -2.47 -3.56
CA ASP A 68 0.94 -3.51 -3.90
C ASP A 68 0.59 -4.32 -2.64
N VAL A 69 -0.69 -4.56 -2.41
CA VAL A 69 -1.20 -5.44 -1.36
C VAL A 69 -1.04 -6.89 -1.80
N LEU A 70 -0.25 -7.66 -1.06
CA LEU A 70 0.10 -9.05 -1.39
C LEU A 70 -0.72 -10.08 -0.60
N ALA A 71 -1.12 -9.73 0.61
CA ALA A 71 -1.96 -10.52 1.51
C ALA A 71 -2.49 -9.60 2.62
N HIS A 72 -3.63 -9.93 3.20
CA HIS A 72 -4.23 -9.17 4.30
C HIS A 72 -5.05 -10.06 5.21
N THR A 73 -5.32 -9.60 6.43
CA THR A 73 -6.30 -10.21 7.33
C THR A 73 -7.72 -9.85 6.88
N ALA A 74 -8.70 -10.65 7.27
CA ALA A 74 -10.12 -10.32 7.18
C ALA A 74 -10.46 -9.07 8.02
N GLY A 75 -9.74 -8.85 9.14
CA GLY A 75 -9.82 -7.59 9.88
C GLY A 75 -9.43 -6.37 9.04
N TYR A 76 -8.40 -6.51 8.20
CA TYR A 76 -8.01 -5.46 7.26
C TYR A 76 -9.04 -5.27 6.14
N GLU A 77 -9.57 -6.37 5.60
CA GLU A 77 -10.65 -6.31 4.60
C GLU A 77 -11.88 -5.56 5.12
N ARG A 78 -12.31 -5.84 6.36
CA ARG A 78 -13.42 -5.11 7.00
C ARG A 78 -13.10 -3.63 7.22
N LEU A 79 -11.84 -3.31 7.45
CA LEU A 79 -11.41 -1.92 7.71
C LEU A 79 -11.35 -1.08 6.43
N VAL A 80 -10.83 -1.64 5.33
CA VAL A 80 -10.50 -0.85 4.13
C VAL A 80 -11.35 -1.20 2.91
N GLY A 81 -12.07 -2.32 2.93
CA GLY A 81 -12.99 -2.74 1.87
C GLY A 81 -14.12 -1.73 1.66
N PRO A 82 -14.83 -1.28 2.71
CA PRO A 82 -15.92 -0.30 2.56
C PRO A 82 -15.50 1.06 2.01
N VAL A 83 -14.21 1.44 2.14
CA VAL A 83 -13.65 2.66 1.54
C VAL A 83 -13.08 2.42 0.14
N GLY A 84 -13.13 1.18 -0.35
CA GLY A 84 -12.80 0.81 -1.72
C GLY A 84 -11.34 0.49 -2.00
N LEU A 85 -10.50 0.41 -0.96
CA LEU A 85 -9.06 0.20 -1.14
C LEU A 85 -8.73 -1.17 -1.76
N LEU A 86 -9.64 -2.13 -1.66
CA LEU A 86 -9.48 -3.51 -2.15
C LEU A 86 -10.29 -3.82 -3.42
N ASP A 87 -10.90 -2.81 -4.05
CA ASP A 87 -11.81 -3.02 -5.19
C ASP A 87 -11.07 -3.41 -6.48
N ASP A 88 -9.82 -2.97 -6.63
CA ASP A 88 -8.98 -3.35 -7.77
C ASP A 88 -8.55 -4.82 -7.68
N GLU A 89 -8.42 -5.49 -8.84
CA GLU A 89 -7.88 -6.86 -8.91
C GLU A 89 -6.46 -6.96 -8.31
N ARG A 90 -5.72 -5.85 -8.34
CA ARG A 90 -4.39 -5.70 -7.72
C ARG A 90 -4.38 -4.43 -6.89
N PRO A 91 -4.89 -4.48 -5.65
CA PRO A 91 -4.95 -3.32 -4.78
C PRO A 91 -3.56 -2.74 -4.54
N ASN A 92 -3.41 -1.43 -4.70
CA ASN A 92 -2.16 -0.72 -4.44
C ASN A 92 -2.43 0.53 -3.61
N LEU A 93 -1.71 0.68 -2.50
CA LEU A 93 -1.93 1.76 -1.54
C LEU A 93 -1.72 3.15 -2.15
N LEU A 94 -0.70 3.31 -3.00
CA LEU A 94 -0.38 4.58 -3.64
C LEU A 94 -1.40 4.91 -4.74
N ARG A 95 -1.76 3.94 -5.58
CA ARG A 95 -2.80 4.13 -6.60
C ARG A 95 -4.11 4.54 -5.95
N TYR A 96 -4.59 3.75 -4.98
CA TYR A 96 -5.81 4.09 -4.26
C TYR A 96 -5.76 5.51 -3.68
N LEU A 97 -4.69 5.85 -2.94
CA LEU A 97 -4.61 7.13 -2.26
C LEU A 97 -4.63 8.33 -3.22
N PHE A 98 -3.96 8.22 -4.36
CA PHE A 98 -3.79 9.33 -5.30
C PHE A 98 -4.83 9.38 -6.42
N THR A 99 -5.49 8.27 -6.77
CA THR A 99 -6.41 8.21 -7.92
C THR A 99 -7.87 7.94 -7.56
N ASP A 100 -8.17 7.35 -6.40
CA ASP A 100 -9.55 7.13 -5.97
C ASP A 100 -10.07 8.33 -5.16
N ALA A 101 -11.19 8.92 -5.60
CA ALA A 101 -11.80 10.05 -4.91
C ALA A 101 -12.20 9.72 -3.47
N ARG A 102 -12.58 8.46 -3.19
CA ARG A 102 -12.96 7.99 -1.85
C ARG A 102 -11.83 8.08 -0.85
N ALA A 103 -10.58 8.05 -1.31
CA ALA A 103 -9.42 8.11 -0.43
C ALA A 103 -9.31 9.45 0.31
N ARG A 104 -9.74 10.55 -0.32
CA ARG A 104 -9.76 11.90 0.28
C ARG A 104 -10.82 12.01 1.39
N ASP A 105 -11.95 11.33 1.22
CA ASP A 105 -13.00 11.28 2.24
C ASP A 105 -12.66 10.30 3.37
N ALA A 106 -12.01 9.18 3.02
CA ALA A 106 -11.62 8.16 3.98
C ALA A 106 -10.48 8.61 4.90
N TYR A 107 -9.46 9.29 4.39
CA TYR A 107 -8.32 9.73 5.19
C TYR A 107 -8.42 11.21 5.53
N ARG A 108 -8.80 11.52 6.77
CA ARG A 108 -8.83 12.91 7.26
C ARG A 108 -7.45 13.58 7.22
N ASP A 109 -6.39 12.80 7.48
CA ASP A 109 -5.01 13.26 7.37
C ASP A 109 -4.38 12.91 6.01
N TRP A 110 -5.15 13.01 4.90
CA TRP A 110 -4.72 12.53 3.59
C TRP A 110 -3.31 13.00 3.20
N ASP A 111 -3.01 14.29 3.37
CA ASP A 111 -1.70 14.85 2.98
C ASP A 111 -0.55 14.17 3.72
N ARG A 112 -0.73 13.89 5.01
CA ARG A 112 0.28 13.22 5.82
C ARG A 112 0.45 11.75 5.42
N VAL A 113 -0.66 11.05 5.13
CA VAL A 113 -0.61 9.66 4.66
C VAL A 113 0.07 9.59 3.28
N ALA A 114 -0.18 10.58 2.41
CA ALA A 114 0.46 10.71 1.10
C ALA A 114 1.97 10.92 1.25
N ASP A 115 2.39 11.86 2.10
CA ASP A 115 3.81 12.11 2.39
C ASP A 115 4.50 10.84 2.92
N ASP A 116 3.87 10.13 3.87
CA ASP A 116 4.42 8.93 4.48
C ASP A 116 4.54 7.76 3.46
N LEU A 117 3.59 7.61 2.53
CA LEU A 117 3.63 6.59 1.48
C LEU A 117 4.67 6.93 0.39
N VAL A 118 4.75 8.20 -0.04
CA VAL A 118 5.75 8.65 -1.03
C VAL A 118 7.16 8.52 -0.47
N ALA A 119 7.37 8.88 0.80
CA ALA A 119 8.64 8.66 1.48
C ALA A 119 9.00 7.16 1.49
N ARG A 120 8.07 6.27 1.86
CA ARG A 120 8.32 4.83 1.85
C ARG A 120 8.67 4.30 0.46
N LEU A 121 7.95 4.75 -0.57
CA LEU A 121 8.23 4.38 -1.96
C LEU A 121 9.66 4.76 -2.36
N ARG A 122 10.08 5.98 -2.02
CA ARG A 122 11.39 6.52 -2.38
C ARG A 122 12.56 5.84 -1.66
N HIS A 123 12.37 5.52 -0.38
CA HIS A 123 13.41 4.96 0.48
C HIS A 123 13.39 3.41 0.52
N GLY A 124 12.38 2.78 -0.09
CA GLY A 124 12.19 1.32 -0.05
C GLY A 124 13.09 0.53 -0.99
N VAL A 125 13.64 1.15 -2.04
CA VAL A 125 14.46 0.48 -3.08
C VAL A 125 15.47 1.43 -3.73
N PRO A 126 16.48 0.91 -4.46
CA PRO A 126 17.39 1.74 -5.24
C PRO A 126 16.64 2.64 -6.25
N LEU A 127 17.07 3.89 -6.41
CA LEU A 127 16.49 4.90 -7.33
C LEU A 127 16.40 4.47 -8.81
N ARG A 128 17.06 3.36 -9.19
CA ARG A 128 17.04 2.78 -10.55
C ARG A 128 16.11 1.56 -10.67
N ASP A 129 15.22 1.36 -9.71
CA ASP A 129 14.24 0.29 -9.78
C ASP A 129 13.21 0.57 -10.90
N PRO A 130 13.04 -0.33 -11.88
CA PRO A 130 12.15 -0.11 -13.01
C PRO A 130 10.66 -0.16 -12.63
N TYR A 131 10.29 -0.73 -11.49
CA TYR A 131 8.90 -0.74 -11.02
C TYR A 131 8.55 0.58 -10.31
N LEU A 132 9.49 1.12 -9.53
CA LEU A 132 9.40 2.46 -8.97
C LEU A 132 9.22 3.51 -10.06
N ALA A 133 10.05 3.48 -11.11
CA ALA A 133 9.97 4.43 -12.22
C ALA A 133 8.63 4.34 -12.96
N GLU A 134 8.15 3.12 -13.24
CA GLU A 134 6.86 2.90 -13.90
C GLU A 134 5.69 3.43 -13.06
N LEU A 135 5.68 3.16 -11.75
CA LEU A 135 4.64 3.66 -10.84
C LEU A 135 4.71 5.19 -10.69
N ALA A 136 5.91 5.76 -10.58
CA ALA A 136 6.09 7.21 -10.45
C ALA A 136 5.62 7.95 -11.71
N ASP A 137 5.93 7.42 -12.90
CA ASP A 137 5.43 7.95 -14.18
C ASP A 137 3.89 7.89 -14.22
N GLU A 138 3.31 6.74 -13.86
CA GLU A 138 1.86 6.53 -13.82
C GLU A 138 1.20 7.56 -12.89
N LEU A 139 1.64 7.67 -11.64
CA LEU A 139 1.07 8.58 -10.64
C LEU A 139 1.31 10.06 -10.97
N THR A 140 2.43 10.39 -11.62
CA THR A 140 2.65 11.76 -12.11
C THR A 140 1.62 12.13 -13.18
N VAL A 141 1.24 11.19 -14.04
CA VAL A 141 0.22 11.42 -15.09
C VAL A 141 -1.18 11.47 -14.50
N THR A 142 -1.51 10.58 -13.56
CA THR A 142 -2.89 10.46 -13.03
C THR A 142 -3.19 11.43 -11.89
N ALA A 143 -2.23 11.70 -11.01
CA ALA A 143 -2.40 12.55 -9.83
C ALA A 143 -1.76 13.95 -9.96
N GLY A 144 -0.89 14.14 -10.96
CA GLY A 144 -0.29 15.45 -11.25
C GLY A 144 0.58 15.97 -10.10
N ALA A 145 0.42 17.25 -9.77
CA ALA A 145 1.24 17.95 -8.77
C ALA A 145 1.15 17.34 -7.36
N ASP A 146 -0.01 16.78 -7.00
CA ASP A 146 -0.22 16.14 -5.70
C ASP A 146 0.79 15.04 -5.43
N PHE A 147 1.18 14.27 -6.45
CA PHE A 147 2.23 13.27 -6.34
C PHE A 147 3.61 13.82 -6.70
N ALA A 148 3.71 14.55 -7.81
CA ALA A 148 5.00 14.97 -8.36
C ALA A 148 5.81 15.85 -7.40
N ASP A 149 5.16 16.79 -6.72
CA ASP A 149 5.85 17.70 -5.78
C ASP A 149 6.39 16.92 -4.57
N ARG A 150 5.61 15.98 -4.04
CA ARG A 150 6.02 15.10 -2.93
C ARG A 150 7.14 14.16 -3.34
N PHE A 151 7.06 13.59 -4.53
CA PHE A 151 8.08 12.67 -5.04
C PHE A 151 9.41 13.39 -5.30
N ALA A 152 9.36 14.67 -5.66
CA ALA A 152 10.54 15.51 -5.80
C ALA A 152 11.20 15.83 -4.45
N ASP A 153 10.43 16.00 -3.37
CA ASP A 153 10.92 16.41 -2.06
C ASP A 153 11.82 15.36 -1.38
N LEU A 154 13.13 15.63 -1.34
CA LEU A 154 14.15 14.78 -0.69
C LEU A 154 14.06 14.76 0.84
N ALA A 155 13.42 15.76 1.45
CA ALA A 155 13.38 15.90 2.90
C ALA A 155 12.37 14.92 3.55
N LEU A 156 11.44 14.38 2.77
CA LEU A 156 10.47 13.41 3.25
C LEU A 156 11.16 12.13 3.73
N THR A 157 10.95 11.81 5.00
CA THR A 157 11.53 10.65 5.68
C THR A 157 10.43 9.68 6.08
N PRO A 158 10.58 8.36 5.82
CA PRO A 158 9.53 7.39 6.11
C PRO A 158 9.35 7.25 7.62
N ARG A 159 8.10 7.32 8.06
CA ARG A 159 7.74 7.02 9.45
C ARG A 159 7.44 5.53 9.60
N ARG A 160 8.10 4.86 10.55
CA ARG A 160 7.86 3.43 10.84
C ARG A 160 6.59 3.21 11.67
N THR A 161 6.25 4.22 12.46
CA THR A 161 5.09 4.27 13.35
C THR A 161 4.42 5.64 13.25
N GLY A 162 3.22 5.76 13.79
CA GLY A 162 2.36 6.91 13.57
C GLY A 162 0.90 6.58 13.80
N SER A 163 0.07 7.62 13.82
CA SER A 163 -1.38 7.50 13.90
C SER A 163 -1.98 7.87 12.55
N GLN A 164 -3.15 7.35 12.19
CA GLN A 164 -3.96 7.80 11.06
C GLN A 164 -5.43 7.87 11.45
N HIS A 165 -6.13 8.83 10.87
CA HIS A 165 -7.57 9.00 11.06
C HIS A 165 -8.28 8.50 9.80
N LEU A 166 -9.08 7.44 9.97
CA LEU A 166 -9.87 6.81 8.92
C LEU A 166 -11.36 7.03 9.21
N GLU A 167 -12.08 7.63 8.28
CA GLU A 167 -13.53 7.74 8.32
C GLU A 167 -14.15 6.49 7.68
N HIS A 168 -14.59 5.56 8.53
CA HIS A 168 -15.18 4.31 8.10
C HIS A 168 -16.70 4.45 7.89
N PRO A 169 -17.26 4.06 6.72
CA PRO A 169 -18.68 4.21 6.42
C PRO A 169 -19.63 3.62 7.49
N GLU A 170 -19.24 2.50 8.09
CA GLU A 170 -20.08 1.80 9.09
C GLU A 170 -19.65 2.05 10.55
N ALA A 171 -18.39 2.41 10.78
CA ALA A 171 -17.81 2.47 12.13
C ALA A 171 -17.51 3.91 12.58
N GLY A 172 -17.67 4.89 11.69
CA GLY A 172 -17.36 6.30 11.92
C GLY A 172 -15.85 6.57 11.94
N SER A 173 -15.47 7.63 12.64
CA SER A 173 -14.07 8.05 12.74
C SER A 173 -13.27 7.06 13.60
N LEU A 174 -12.19 6.51 13.02
CA LEU A 174 -11.28 5.57 13.65
C LEU A 174 -9.89 6.19 13.76
N ARG A 175 -9.32 6.18 14.97
CA ARG A 175 -7.94 6.60 15.20
C ARG A 175 -7.05 5.37 15.33
N LEU A 176 -6.27 5.10 14.30
CA LEU A 176 -5.44 3.90 14.20
C LEU A 176 -3.98 4.25 14.42
N LEU A 177 -3.27 3.48 15.22
CA LEU A 177 -1.81 3.45 15.24
C LEU A 177 -1.35 2.42 14.21
N HIS A 178 -0.29 2.72 13.46
CA HIS A 178 0.34 1.75 12.56
C HIS A 178 1.72 1.31 13.09
N GLU A 179 2.04 0.04 12.91
CA GLU A 179 3.37 -0.52 13.17
C GLU A 179 3.85 -1.22 11.89
N THR A 180 5.00 -0.78 11.37
CA THR A 180 5.58 -1.33 10.13
C THR A 180 6.77 -2.23 10.42
N LEU A 181 6.62 -3.52 10.13
CA LEU A 181 7.64 -4.55 10.31
C LEU A 181 8.27 -4.89 8.95
N SER A 182 9.59 -4.71 8.82
CA SER A 182 10.31 -4.94 7.56
C SER A 182 10.68 -6.40 7.37
N LEU A 183 10.49 -6.93 6.16
CA LEU A 183 10.91 -8.27 5.73
C LEU A 183 12.02 -8.10 4.68
N PRO A 184 13.30 -8.04 5.11
CA PRO A 184 14.40 -7.56 4.28
C PRO A 184 14.67 -8.44 3.04
N ASP A 185 14.46 -9.75 3.14
CA ASP A 185 14.81 -10.70 2.08
C ASP A 185 14.01 -10.50 0.78
N GLU A 186 12.81 -9.90 0.85
CA GLU A 186 11.90 -9.74 -0.31
C GLU A 186 11.44 -8.29 -0.53
N GLY A 187 11.98 -7.32 0.22
CA GLY A 187 11.51 -5.94 0.16
C GLY A 187 10.02 -5.77 0.50
N GLN A 188 9.49 -6.68 1.32
CA GLN A 188 8.10 -6.65 1.78
C GLN A 188 8.02 -6.02 3.17
N THR A 189 6.86 -5.51 3.53
CA THR A 189 6.58 -5.01 4.88
C THR A 189 5.23 -5.54 5.34
N VAL A 190 5.14 -5.86 6.63
CA VAL A 190 3.88 -6.11 7.32
C VAL A 190 3.49 -4.83 8.03
N VAL A 191 2.28 -4.34 7.78
CA VAL A 191 1.71 -3.19 8.47
C VAL A 191 0.56 -3.67 9.33
N VAL A 192 0.66 -3.44 10.64
CA VAL A 192 -0.39 -3.78 11.62
C VAL A 192 -1.04 -2.49 12.09
N HIS A 193 -2.37 -2.47 12.12
CA HIS A 193 -3.15 -1.34 12.63
C HIS A 193 -3.73 -1.68 14.00
N LEU A 194 -3.48 -0.81 14.97
CA LEU A 194 -3.92 -0.94 16.36
C LEU A 194 -4.85 0.22 16.71
N PRO A 195 -5.86 0.02 17.57
CA PRO A 195 -6.69 1.12 18.04
C PRO A 195 -5.86 2.10 18.89
N ALA A 196 -5.98 3.40 18.63
CA ALA A 196 -5.28 4.43 19.41
C ALA A 196 -6.03 4.85 20.68
N ASP A 197 -7.30 4.45 20.82
CA ASP A 197 -8.17 4.72 21.95
C ASP A 197 -9.25 3.62 22.09
N GLU A 198 -9.94 3.62 23.23
CA GLU A 198 -10.98 2.64 23.55
C GLU A 198 -12.20 2.76 22.62
N ALA A 199 -12.51 3.96 22.13
CA ALA A 199 -13.59 4.17 21.18
C ALA A 199 -13.32 3.46 19.85
N THR A 200 -12.09 3.59 19.32
CA THR A 200 -11.65 2.88 18.12
C THR A 200 -11.60 1.38 18.37
N ALA A 201 -11.13 0.92 19.54
CA ALA A 201 -11.11 -0.50 19.88
C ALA A 201 -12.52 -1.11 19.85
N ALA A 202 -13.50 -0.46 20.49
CA ALA A 202 -14.89 -0.89 20.49
C ALA A 202 -15.52 -0.84 19.08
N ALA A 203 -15.11 0.12 18.24
CA ALA A 203 -15.56 0.20 16.86
C ALA A 203 -15.03 -0.96 16.00
N LEU A 204 -13.74 -1.30 16.14
CA LEU A 204 -13.14 -2.46 15.47
C LEU A 204 -13.77 -3.78 15.94
N ASP A 205 -14.01 -3.94 17.24
CA ASP A 205 -14.70 -5.13 17.77
C ASP A 205 -16.11 -5.28 17.17
N ARG A 206 -16.85 -4.18 17.01
CA ARG A 206 -18.16 -4.20 16.34
C ARG A 206 -18.05 -4.62 14.87
N LEU A 207 -17.05 -4.14 14.14
CA LEU A 207 -16.80 -4.57 12.76
C LEU A 207 -16.49 -6.07 12.69
N ASP A 208 -15.74 -6.60 13.66
CA ASP A 208 -15.44 -8.03 13.77
C ASP A 208 -16.64 -8.88 14.22
N GLY A 209 -17.80 -8.28 14.50
CA GLY A 209 -18.94 -8.96 15.09
C GLY A 209 -18.70 -9.40 16.54
N ARG A 210 -17.62 -8.93 17.18
CA ARG A 210 -17.32 -9.17 18.59
C ARG A 210 -18.10 -8.18 19.44
N ARG A 211 -18.90 -8.69 20.38
CA ARG A 211 -19.54 -7.85 21.41
C ARG A 211 -18.47 -7.45 22.44
N PRO A 212 -18.47 -6.19 22.92
CA PRO A 212 -17.54 -5.77 23.96
C PRO A 212 -17.80 -6.61 25.21
N GLY A 213 -16.80 -7.39 25.65
CA GLY A 213 -16.91 -8.27 26.82
C GLY A 213 -16.12 -9.57 26.78
N ALA A 214 -15.51 -9.94 25.65
CA ALA A 214 -14.69 -11.15 25.55
C ALA A 214 -13.18 -10.85 25.63
N LEU A 215 -12.75 -10.03 26.59
CA LEU A 215 -11.34 -10.01 27.00
C LEU A 215 -11.07 -11.34 27.72
N ARG A 216 -10.46 -12.30 27.01
CA ARG A 216 -9.77 -13.40 27.69
C ARG A 216 -8.64 -12.78 28.48
N ALA A 217 -8.75 -12.84 29.80
CA ALA A 217 -7.64 -12.58 30.70
C ALA A 217 -6.43 -13.38 30.20
N VAL A 218 -5.37 -12.68 29.81
CA VAL A 218 -4.05 -13.28 29.67
C VAL A 218 -3.66 -13.64 31.10
N GLY A 219 -3.76 -14.92 31.43
CA GLY A 219 -3.37 -15.42 32.74
C GLY A 219 -1.91 -15.06 32.99
N GLU A 220 -1.68 -14.21 33.99
CA GLU A 220 -0.38 -14.05 34.62
C GLU A 220 0.06 -15.44 35.07
N THR A 221 1.06 -15.99 34.37
CA THR A 221 1.73 -17.20 34.82
C THR A 221 2.83 -16.76 35.77
N ARG A 222 2.64 -17.10 37.04
CA ARG A 222 3.57 -16.95 38.15
C ARG A 222 4.80 -17.83 37.98
#